data_AF-K9FYM1-F1
#
_entry.id   AF-K9FYM1-F1
#
_cell.length_a   1.000
_cell.length_b   1.000
_cell.length_c   1.000
_cell.angle_alpha   90.00
_cell.angle_beta   90.00
_cell.angle_gamma   90.00
#
_symmetry.space_group_name_H-M   'P 1'
#
loop_
_entity.id
_entity.type
_entity.pdbx_description
1 polymer ?
#
loop_
_entity_poly.entity_id
_entity_poly.type
_entity_poly.pdbx_seq_one_letter_code
_entity_poly.pdbx_strand_id
1 'polypeptide(L)'
;MCHLRRLESRIHREIFGADVHEASDEKIDCFRYELDAWRLAVPVSIDASFVLPGYSLYDTKEFFDIQYSKALRMLLQRRITAAKKEVEGDVSKTSEYLTLSARAAGDICQHYKVLHQRRPLGWNLLALHSIFTAGLTLLYSTWIRKDRPDLVALEDIRACSCVLFAISEQWPSTKRFRDIFEAMAREMMEILKLSQAQNWTGSFPVDANAFGGEGFWSIFDDLVEDDYIRDQFRLEGTMS
;
A
#
# COMPACT_ATOMS: atom_id res chain seq x y z
N MET A 1 0.40 -18.80 3.40
CA MET A 1 -0.78 -17.91 3.41
C MET A 1 -1.62 -17.94 4.69
N CYS A 2 -2.03 -19.10 5.22
CA CYS A 2 -2.84 -19.15 6.45
C CYS A 2 -2.15 -18.49 7.67
N HIS A 3 -0.83 -18.63 7.79
CA HIS A 3 -0.07 -17.97 8.85
C HIS A 3 -0.15 -16.44 8.75
N LEU A 4 0.09 -15.87 7.56
CA LEU A 4 -0.03 -14.44 7.32
C LEU A 4 -1.42 -13.91 7.67
N ARG A 5 -2.50 -14.59 7.24
CA ARG A 5 -3.87 -14.17 7.57
C ARG A 5 -4.14 -14.14 9.09
N ARG A 6 -3.53 -15.06 9.84
CA ARG A 6 -3.61 -15.06 11.32
C ARG A 6 -2.82 -13.89 11.92
N LEU A 7 -1.68 -13.53 11.33
CA LEU A 7 -0.92 -12.34 11.73
C LEU A 7 -1.73 -11.07 11.45
N GLU A 8 -2.29 -10.94 10.24
CA GLU A 8 -3.15 -9.81 9.86
C GLU A 8 -4.33 -9.67 10.83
N SER A 9 -5.02 -10.76 11.14
CA SER A 9 -6.13 -10.74 12.11
C SER A 9 -5.69 -10.29 13.52
N ARG A 10 -4.51 -10.75 13.99
CA ARG A 10 -3.95 -10.29 15.26
C ARG A 10 -3.62 -8.80 15.22
N ILE A 11 -3.01 -8.32 14.14
CA ILE A 11 -2.69 -6.89 13.93
C ILE A 11 -3.97 -6.06 14.02
N HIS A 12 -5.03 -6.41 13.27
CA HIS A 12 -6.30 -5.68 13.29
C HIS A 12 -6.88 -5.60 14.71
N ARG A 13 -6.99 -6.74 15.39
CA ARG A 13 -7.55 -6.79 16.74
C ARG A 13 -6.75 -5.95 17.75
N GLU A 14 -5.43 -5.94 17.61
CA GLU A 14 -4.53 -5.44 18.65
C GLU A 14 -3.97 -4.04 18.41
N ILE A 15 -4.06 -3.54 17.19
CA ILE A 15 -3.57 -2.22 16.75
C ILE A 15 -4.74 -1.32 16.31
N PHE A 16 -5.80 -1.91 15.74
CA PHE A 16 -6.97 -1.21 15.20
C PHE A 16 -8.25 -1.44 16.00
N GLY A 17 -8.21 -2.21 17.09
CA GLY A 17 -9.37 -2.42 17.95
C GLY A 17 -9.93 -1.11 18.51
N ALA A 18 -11.26 -1.01 18.61
CA ALA A 18 -11.97 0.20 19.04
C ALA A 18 -11.51 0.74 20.41
N ASP A 19 -10.99 -0.15 21.27
CA ASP A 19 -10.50 0.19 22.62
C ASP A 19 -9.01 0.63 22.62
N VAL A 20 -8.32 0.61 21.48
CA VAL A 20 -6.88 0.91 21.37
C VAL A 20 -6.69 2.37 20.96
N HIS A 21 -6.52 3.24 21.96
CA HIS A 21 -6.24 4.67 21.75
C HIS A 21 -4.88 4.93 21.11
N GLU A 22 -3.86 4.14 21.44
CA GLU A 22 -2.51 4.25 20.86
C GLU A 22 -1.76 2.91 20.98
N ALA A 23 -1.22 2.42 19.86
CA ALA A 23 -0.42 1.20 19.87
C ALA A 23 1.04 1.54 20.19
N SER A 24 1.66 0.84 21.14
CA SER A 24 3.06 1.08 21.49
C SER A 24 4.01 0.67 20.36
N ASP A 25 5.09 1.43 20.19
CA ASP A 25 6.13 1.16 19.20
C ASP A 25 6.76 -0.24 19.38
N GLU A 26 6.90 -0.69 20.62
CA GLU A 26 7.36 -2.04 20.96
C GLU A 26 6.46 -3.13 20.35
N LYS A 27 5.15 -2.92 20.37
CA LYS A 27 4.17 -3.87 19.84
C LYS A 27 4.17 -3.88 18.32
N ILE A 28 4.32 -2.70 17.71
CA ILE A 28 4.50 -2.55 16.27
C ILE A 28 5.77 -3.26 15.82
N ASP A 29 6.88 -3.04 16.52
CA ASP A 29 8.15 -3.70 16.24
C ASP A 29 8.07 -5.22 16.40
N CYS A 30 7.36 -5.73 17.42
CA CYS A 30 7.10 -7.17 17.57
C CYS A 30 6.39 -7.74 16.33
N PHE A 31 5.29 -7.13 15.88
CA PHE A 31 4.57 -7.60 14.70
C PHE A 31 5.41 -7.48 13.43
N ARG A 32 6.25 -6.44 13.30
CA ARG A 32 7.21 -6.31 12.19
C ARG A 32 8.16 -7.51 12.15
N TYR A 33 8.76 -7.87 13.28
CA TYR A 33 9.66 -9.03 13.34
C TYR A 33 8.94 -10.35 13.01
N GLU A 34 7.69 -10.53 13.45
CA GLU A 34 6.88 -11.69 13.06
C GLU A 34 6.60 -11.74 11.55
N LEU A 35 6.35 -10.59 10.91
CA LEU A 35 6.18 -10.50 9.45
C LEU A 35 7.48 -10.82 8.70
N ASP A 36 8.62 -10.32 9.17
CA ASP A 36 9.94 -10.62 8.61
C ASP A 36 10.24 -12.13 8.70
N ALA A 37 10.01 -12.73 9.87
CA ALA A 37 10.17 -14.16 10.08
C ALA A 37 9.24 -14.97 9.16
N TRP A 38 7.99 -14.52 8.99
CA TRP A 38 7.08 -15.15 8.05
C TRP A 38 7.62 -15.12 6.62
N ARG A 39 8.09 -13.95 6.15
CA ARG A 39 8.63 -13.78 4.80
C ARG A 39 9.82 -14.70 4.54
N LEU A 40 10.73 -14.82 5.52
CA LEU A 40 11.89 -15.73 5.43
C LEU A 40 11.50 -17.22 5.45
N ALA A 41 10.38 -17.55 6.10
CA ALA A 41 9.87 -18.92 6.18
C ALA A 41 9.01 -19.33 4.97
N VAL A 42 8.67 -18.40 4.07
CA VAL A 42 7.95 -18.73 2.83
C VAL A 42 8.86 -19.62 1.97
N PRO A 43 8.43 -20.84 1.60
CA PRO A 43 9.20 -21.68 0.68
C PRO A 43 9.40 -20.92 -0.63
N VAL A 44 10.66 -20.74 -1.03
CA VAL A 44 10.99 -20.06 -2.30
C VAL A 44 10.32 -20.83 -3.42
N SER A 45 9.36 -20.17 -4.07
CA SER A 45 8.60 -20.76 -5.14
C SER A 45 9.41 -20.81 -6.44
N ILE A 46 9.10 -21.84 -7.23
CA ILE A 46 9.62 -22.19 -8.55
C ILE A 46 10.04 -20.95 -9.36
N ASP A 47 11.28 -20.98 -9.87
CA ASP A 47 11.80 -19.93 -10.73
C ASP A 47 10.87 -19.75 -11.94
N ALA A 48 10.34 -18.53 -12.10
CA ALA A 48 9.34 -18.18 -13.10
C ALA A 48 9.86 -18.25 -14.55
N SER A 49 11.11 -18.69 -14.73
CA SER A 49 11.76 -18.98 -16.01
C SER A 49 11.11 -20.15 -16.76
N PHE A 50 10.34 -21.01 -16.09
CA PHE A 50 9.58 -22.07 -16.72
C PHE A 50 8.07 -21.80 -16.63
N VAL A 51 7.47 -21.36 -17.73
CA VAL A 51 6.01 -21.38 -17.90
C VAL A 51 5.58 -22.85 -17.99
N LEU A 52 5.52 -23.53 -16.84
CA LEU A 52 5.06 -24.90 -16.74
C LEU A 52 3.52 -24.94 -16.80
N PRO A 53 2.94 -25.98 -17.41
CA PRO A 53 1.51 -26.25 -17.31
C PRO A 53 1.12 -26.38 -15.82
N GLY A 54 0.19 -25.55 -15.33
CA GLY A 54 -0.19 -25.49 -13.90
C GLY A 54 0.42 -24.33 -13.12
N TYR A 55 1.16 -23.42 -13.77
CA TYR A 55 1.66 -22.18 -13.15
C TYR A 55 0.54 -21.34 -12.53
N SER A 56 0.57 -21.23 -11.20
CA SER A 56 -0.32 -20.39 -10.40
C SER A 56 0.43 -19.14 -9.96
N LEU A 57 -0.12 -17.97 -10.28
CA LEU A 57 0.45 -16.67 -9.90
C LEU A 57 0.50 -16.47 -8.37
N TYR A 58 -0.30 -17.23 -7.63
CA TYR A 58 -0.34 -17.23 -6.16
C TYR A 58 0.83 -17.98 -5.52
N ASP A 59 1.59 -18.70 -6.35
CA ASP A 59 2.79 -19.43 -5.95
C ASP A 59 4.03 -18.74 -6.51
N THR A 60 4.02 -17.42 -6.71
CA THR A 60 5.23 -16.67 -7.11
C THR A 60 5.84 -15.95 -5.92
N LYS A 61 7.15 -15.75 -5.98
CA LYS A 61 7.87 -14.96 -4.98
C LYS A 61 7.30 -13.55 -4.90
N GLU A 62 7.01 -12.94 -6.05
CA GLU A 62 6.43 -11.61 -6.13
C GLU A 62 5.06 -11.55 -5.43
N PHE A 63 4.24 -12.59 -5.52
CA PHE A 63 2.97 -12.63 -4.79
C PHE A 63 3.19 -12.61 -3.27
N PHE A 64 4.08 -13.45 -2.74
CA PHE A 64 4.37 -13.45 -1.30
C PHE A 64 5.00 -12.14 -0.83
N ASP A 65 5.90 -11.55 -1.62
CA ASP A 65 6.50 -10.26 -1.34
C ASP A 65 5.44 -9.13 -1.34
N ILE A 66 4.48 -9.14 -2.27
CA ILE A 66 3.34 -8.22 -2.27
C ILE A 66 2.52 -8.36 -0.99
N GLN A 67 2.23 -9.59 -0.57
CA GLN A 67 1.42 -9.85 0.62
C GLN A 67 2.14 -9.44 1.91
N TYR A 68 3.46 -9.67 1.99
CA TYR A 68 4.30 -9.13 3.05
C TYR A 68 4.21 -7.60 3.11
N SER A 69 4.48 -6.93 1.99
CA SER A 69 4.55 -5.46 1.96
C SER A 69 3.20 -4.81 2.26
N LYS A 70 2.09 -5.44 1.89
CA LYS A 70 0.73 -5.01 2.29
C LYS A 70 0.54 -5.06 3.79
N ALA A 71 0.90 -6.19 4.43
CA ALA A 71 0.76 -6.36 5.86
C ALA A 71 1.64 -5.37 6.64
N LEU A 72 2.88 -5.14 6.18
CA LEU A 72 3.78 -4.17 6.78
C LEU A 72 3.25 -2.73 6.64
N ARG A 73 2.81 -2.33 5.44
CA ARG A 73 2.24 -1.00 5.20
C ARG A 73 1.03 -0.75 6.10
N MET A 74 0.13 -1.72 6.19
CA MET A 74 -1.06 -1.67 7.05
C MET A 74 -0.69 -1.48 8.52
N LEU A 75 0.22 -2.31 9.05
CA LEU A 75 0.70 -2.21 10.43
C LEU A 75 1.22 -0.81 10.78
N LEU A 76 2.00 -0.21 9.88
CA LEU A 76 2.63 1.10 10.09
C LEU A 76 1.64 2.27 9.92
N GLN A 77 0.60 2.12 9.08
CA GLN A 77 -0.35 3.19 8.76
C GLN A 77 -1.09 3.73 9.99
N ARG A 78 -1.46 2.87 10.96
CA ARG A 78 -2.12 3.30 12.21
C ARG A 78 -1.27 4.31 12.98
N ARG A 79 -0.01 3.97 13.19
CA ARG A 79 0.93 4.79 13.96
C ARG A 79 1.23 6.12 13.26
N ILE A 80 1.46 6.09 11.95
CA ILE A 80 1.73 7.32 11.17
C ILE A 80 0.51 8.26 11.20
N THR A 81 -0.71 7.72 11.15
CA THR A 81 -1.94 8.53 11.19
C THR A 81 -2.22 9.10 12.59
N ALA A 82 -1.87 8.35 13.65
CA ALA A 82 -2.00 8.77 15.05
C ALA A 82 -0.93 9.80 15.48
N ALA A 83 0.25 9.82 14.84
CA ALA A 83 1.38 10.70 15.16
C ALA A 83 1.11 12.21 15.00
N LYS A 84 -0.09 12.64 14.60
CA LYS A 84 -0.53 14.05 14.60
C LYS A 84 -0.49 14.73 15.99
N LYS A 85 -0.11 14.03 17.07
CA LYS A 85 -0.23 14.52 18.45
C LYS A 85 1.05 14.57 19.30
N GLU A 86 2.24 14.24 18.80
CA GLU A 86 3.40 13.99 19.67
C GLU A 86 4.54 15.03 19.59
N VAL A 87 5.14 15.24 20.76
CA VAL A 87 6.10 16.26 21.21
C VAL A 87 7.52 15.95 20.69
N GLU A 88 8.38 16.99 20.62
CA GLU A 88 9.72 17.09 20.01
C GLU A 88 10.76 15.95 20.27
N GLY A 89 10.46 14.93 21.08
CA GLY A 89 11.32 13.76 21.33
C GLY A 89 11.02 12.51 20.49
N ASP A 90 9.81 12.33 19.95
CA ASP A 90 9.36 11.11 19.24
C ASP A 90 9.57 11.14 17.70
N VAL A 91 10.22 12.20 17.21
CA VAL A 91 10.41 12.47 15.78
C VAL A 91 11.22 11.35 15.08
N SER A 92 12.11 10.67 15.81
CA SER A 92 12.98 9.64 15.24
C SER A 92 12.24 8.35 14.85
N LYS A 93 11.29 7.88 15.68
CA LYS A 93 10.54 6.64 15.42
C LYS A 93 9.48 6.83 14.35
N THR A 94 8.78 7.96 14.39
CA THR A 94 7.82 8.33 13.34
C THR A 94 8.49 8.39 11.97
N SER A 95 9.69 8.97 11.88
CA SER A 95 10.48 9.02 10.64
C SER A 95 10.92 7.63 10.16
N GLU A 96 11.33 6.74 11.07
CA GLU A 96 11.66 5.34 10.77
C GLU A 96 10.46 4.62 10.14
N TYR A 97 9.29 4.68 10.80
CA TYR A 97 8.07 4.02 10.32
C TYR A 97 7.56 4.58 9.00
N LEU A 98 7.66 5.90 8.81
CA LEU A 98 7.32 6.55 7.55
C LEU A 98 8.21 6.03 6.40
N THR A 99 9.51 5.90 6.66
CA THR A 99 10.47 5.38 5.68
C THR A 99 10.20 3.91 5.34
N LEU A 100 9.90 3.09 6.35
CA LEU A 100 9.55 1.68 6.15
C LEU A 100 8.24 1.52 5.39
N SER A 101 7.23 2.34 5.70
CA SER A 101 5.93 2.32 5.03
C SER A 101 6.06 2.74 3.56
N ALA A 102 6.85 3.79 3.29
CA ALA A 102 7.17 4.22 1.93
C ALA A 102 7.88 3.10 1.14
N ARG A 103 8.88 2.45 1.74
CA ARG A 103 9.59 1.32 1.11
C ARG A 103 8.66 0.15 0.82
N ALA A 104 7.81 -0.23 1.77
CA ALA A 104 6.83 -1.30 1.56
C ALA A 104 5.85 -0.96 0.43
N ALA A 105 5.40 0.29 0.35
CA ALA A 105 4.55 0.76 -0.74
C ALA A 105 5.28 0.74 -2.10
N GLY A 106 6.55 1.15 -2.15
CA GLY A 106 7.39 1.05 -3.34
C GLY A 106 7.55 -0.39 -3.82
N ASP A 107 7.85 -1.31 -2.88
CA ASP A 107 7.92 -2.74 -3.16
C ASP A 107 6.61 -3.24 -3.80
N ILE A 108 5.43 -2.89 -3.27
CA ILE A 108 4.15 -3.28 -3.89
C ILE A 108 4.09 -2.82 -5.36
N CYS A 109 4.39 -1.56 -5.63
CA CYS A 109 4.36 -1.00 -6.99
C CYS A 109 5.33 -1.73 -7.94
N GLN A 110 6.56 -2.01 -7.50
CA GLN A 110 7.55 -2.70 -8.33
C GLN A 110 7.18 -4.17 -8.57
N HIS A 111 6.74 -4.90 -7.54
CA HIS A 111 6.38 -6.32 -7.70
C HIS A 111 5.16 -6.48 -8.61
N TYR A 112 4.14 -5.62 -8.50
CA TYR A 112 3.00 -5.63 -9.43
C TYR A 112 3.41 -5.28 -10.87
N LYS A 113 4.36 -4.35 -11.04
CA LYS A 113 4.91 -4.02 -12.36
C LYS A 113 5.64 -5.21 -12.98
N VAL A 114 6.48 -5.91 -12.22
CA VAL A 114 7.16 -7.14 -12.68
C VAL A 114 6.13 -8.23 -13.02
N LEU A 115 5.15 -8.43 -12.14
CA LEU A 115 4.09 -9.41 -12.34
C LEU A 115 3.29 -9.13 -13.61
N HIS A 116 2.95 -7.85 -13.85
CA HIS A 116 2.28 -7.39 -15.06
C HIS A 116 3.12 -7.61 -16.34
N GLN A 117 4.43 -7.33 -16.29
CA GLN A 117 5.33 -7.54 -17.44
C GLN A 117 5.42 -9.01 -17.84
N ARG A 118 5.33 -9.94 -16.87
CA ARG A 118 5.38 -11.39 -17.13
C ARG A 118 4.06 -11.94 -17.67
N ARG A 119 2.92 -11.47 -17.14
CA ARG A 119 1.59 -11.79 -17.65
C ARG A 119 0.65 -10.63 -17.31
N PRO A 120 -0.08 -10.05 -18.27
CA PRO A 120 -1.16 -9.13 -17.94
C PRO A 120 -2.14 -9.88 -17.05
N LEU A 121 -2.18 -9.50 -15.77
CA LEU A 121 -3.05 -10.09 -14.77
C LEU A 121 -4.49 -10.00 -15.27
N GLY A 122 -5.32 -10.99 -14.94
CA GLY A 122 -6.75 -10.72 -14.85
C GLY A 122 -6.90 -9.68 -13.75
N TRP A 123 -7.07 -8.41 -14.13
CA TRP A 123 -7.11 -7.32 -13.17
C TRP A 123 -8.30 -7.52 -12.25
N ASN A 124 -8.02 -7.71 -10.97
CA ASN A 124 -9.04 -7.68 -9.95
C ASN A 124 -9.04 -6.32 -9.27
N LEU A 125 -10.20 -5.95 -8.73
CA LEU A 125 -10.37 -4.74 -7.95
C LEU A 125 -9.35 -4.67 -6.79
N LEU A 126 -8.99 -5.83 -6.21
CA LEU A 126 -8.01 -5.93 -5.15
C LEU A 126 -6.60 -5.46 -5.57
N ALA A 127 -6.15 -5.76 -6.78
CA ALA A 127 -4.88 -5.31 -7.32
C ALA A 127 -4.88 -3.80 -7.58
N LEU A 128 -5.97 -3.27 -8.16
CA LEU A 128 -6.16 -1.83 -8.32
C LEU A 128 -6.09 -1.12 -6.97
N HIS A 129 -6.86 -1.58 -6.00
CA HIS A 129 -6.89 -1.04 -4.64
C HIS A 129 -5.50 -1.07 -3.99
N SER A 130 -4.80 -2.20 -4.09
CA SER A 130 -3.47 -2.39 -3.52
C SER A 130 -2.45 -1.40 -4.10
N ILE A 131 -2.48 -1.19 -5.42
CA ILE A 131 -1.58 -0.28 -6.11
C ILE A 131 -1.92 1.18 -5.80
N PHE A 132 -3.20 1.53 -5.82
CA PHE A 132 -3.64 2.88 -5.53
C PHE A 132 -3.31 3.30 -4.09
N THR A 133 -3.55 2.43 -3.11
CA THR A 133 -3.22 2.68 -1.70
C THR A 133 -1.71 2.74 -1.46
N ALA A 134 -0.92 1.89 -2.12
CA ALA A 134 0.54 1.99 -2.07
C ALA A 134 1.03 3.33 -2.64
N GLY A 135 0.51 3.74 -3.81
CA GLY A 135 0.81 5.04 -4.41
C GLY A 135 0.51 6.20 -3.47
N LEU A 136 -0.66 6.20 -2.83
CA LEU A 136 -1.03 7.22 -1.85
C LEU A 136 -0.08 7.26 -0.65
N THR A 137 0.32 6.11 -0.13
CA THR A 137 1.31 6.02 0.95
C THR A 137 2.66 6.63 0.54
N LEU A 138 3.12 6.42 -0.71
CA LEU A 138 4.35 7.05 -1.22
C LEU A 138 4.24 8.58 -1.25
N LEU A 139 3.13 9.10 -1.79
CA LEU A 139 2.90 10.55 -1.88
C LEU A 139 2.82 11.17 -0.48
N TYR A 140 2.07 10.55 0.43
CA TYR A 140 1.91 11.00 1.80
C TYR A 140 3.24 10.99 2.58
N SER A 141 4.05 9.94 2.41
CA SER A 141 5.34 9.83 3.09
C SER A 141 6.33 10.88 2.60
N THR A 142 6.35 11.14 1.29
CA THR A 142 7.18 12.20 0.70
C THR A 142 6.75 13.57 1.22
N TRP A 143 5.44 13.80 1.30
CA TRP A 143 4.88 15.05 1.79
C TRP A 143 5.23 15.36 3.24
N ILE A 144 5.06 14.39 4.14
CA ILE A 144 5.35 14.61 5.58
C ILE A 144 6.81 14.95 5.79
N ARG A 145 7.72 14.25 5.10
CA ARG A 145 9.15 14.49 5.21
C ARG A 145 9.55 15.87 4.69
N LYS A 146 8.74 16.47 3.81
CA LYS A 146 9.03 17.72 3.07
C LYS A 146 10.40 17.69 2.39
N ASP A 147 10.89 16.49 2.12
CA ASP A 147 12.19 16.25 1.55
C ASP A 147 12.03 16.03 0.05
N ARG A 148 13.09 16.27 -0.71
CA ARG A 148 13.05 15.90 -2.13
C ARG A 148 12.93 14.38 -2.21
N PRO A 149 11.98 13.86 -3.01
CA PRO A 149 11.92 12.42 -3.25
C PRO A 149 13.26 12.01 -3.86
N ASP A 150 13.86 10.98 -3.28
CA ASP A 150 15.04 10.38 -3.86
C ASP A 150 14.69 9.68 -5.18
N LEU A 151 15.72 9.24 -5.91
CA LEU A 151 15.52 8.57 -7.19
C LEU A 151 14.64 7.32 -7.05
N VAL A 152 14.77 6.61 -5.92
CA VAL A 152 13.99 5.40 -5.61
C VAL A 152 12.51 5.74 -5.49
N ALA A 153 12.15 6.75 -4.69
CA ALA A 153 10.77 7.18 -4.54
C ALA A 153 10.15 7.65 -5.87
N LEU A 154 10.92 8.34 -6.72
CA LEU A 154 10.47 8.73 -8.06
C LEU A 154 10.23 7.51 -8.97
N GLU A 155 11.10 6.52 -8.93
CA GLU A 155 10.94 5.26 -9.66
C GLU A 155 9.71 4.47 -9.20
N ASP A 156 9.44 4.46 -7.89
CA ASP A 156 8.28 3.80 -7.28
C ASP A 156 6.97 4.50 -7.64
N ILE A 157 6.92 5.84 -7.55
CA ILE A 157 5.77 6.64 -7.99
C ILE A 157 5.49 6.37 -9.48
N ARG A 158 6.54 6.34 -10.31
CA ARG A 158 6.41 6.03 -11.73
C ARG A 158 5.92 4.59 -11.95
N ALA A 159 6.42 3.62 -11.19
CA ALA A 159 5.93 2.24 -11.26
C ALA A 159 4.44 2.15 -10.93
N CYS A 160 3.98 2.87 -9.91
CA CYS A 160 2.55 3.00 -9.58
C CYS A 160 1.74 3.52 -10.78
N SER A 161 2.15 4.66 -11.36
CA SER A 161 1.49 5.24 -12.55
C SER A 161 1.43 4.25 -13.71
N CYS A 162 2.53 3.55 -14.01
CA CYS A 162 2.57 2.57 -15.10
C CYS A 162 1.58 1.41 -14.88
N VAL A 163 1.48 0.90 -13.65
CA VAL A 163 0.57 -0.21 -13.33
C VAL A 163 -0.89 0.27 -13.39
N LEU A 164 -1.21 1.44 -12.83
CA LEU A 164 -2.55 2.03 -12.94
C LEU A 164 -2.96 2.30 -14.39
N PHE A 165 -2.02 2.76 -15.22
CA PHE A 165 -2.25 2.92 -16.65
C PHE A 165 -2.58 1.57 -17.30
N ALA A 166 -1.79 0.54 -17.07
CA ALA A 166 -2.02 -0.78 -17.63
C ALA A 166 -3.37 -1.41 -17.20
N ILE A 167 -3.78 -1.21 -15.94
CA ILE A 167 -5.11 -1.58 -15.45
C ILE A 167 -6.20 -0.82 -16.22
N SER A 168 -6.02 0.49 -16.40
CA SER A 168 -7.00 1.36 -17.05
C SER A 168 -7.22 1.08 -18.54
N GLU A 169 -6.21 0.51 -19.21
CA GLU A 169 -6.32 0.10 -20.61
C GLU A 169 -7.20 -1.14 -20.77
N GLN A 170 -7.15 -2.08 -19.83
CA GLN A 170 -7.96 -3.29 -19.86
C GLN A 170 -9.33 -3.10 -19.19
N TRP A 171 -9.42 -2.19 -18.21
CA TRP A 171 -10.67 -1.86 -17.52
C TRP A 171 -10.91 -0.34 -17.54
N PRO A 172 -11.55 0.19 -18.61
CA PRO A 172 -11.71 1.64 -18.83
C PRO A 172 -12.40 2.39 -17.68
N SER A 173 -13.28 1.72 -16.93
CA SER A 173 -13.95 2.29 -15.76
C SER A 173 -12.99 2.74 -14.65
N THR A 174 -11.74 2.27 -14.67
CA THR A 174 -10.71 2.60 -13.68
C THR A 174 -9.83 3.79 -14.07
N LYS A 175 -10.01 4.38 -15.27
CA LYS A 175 -9.25 5.57 -15.73
C LYS A 175 -9.26 6.70 -14.70
N ARG A 176 -10.38 6.90 -14.01
CA ARG A 176 -10.50 7.88 -12.92
C ARG A 176 -9.44 7.72 -11.82
N PHE A 177 -9.10 6.49 -11.41
CA PHE A 177 -8.13 6.25 -10.33
C PHE A 177 -6.71 6.60 -10.78
N ARG A 178 -6.36 6.27 -12.02
CA ARG A 178 -5.11 6.70 -12.64
C ARG A 178 -5.03 8.22 -12.69
N ASP A 179 -6.06 8.88 -13.23
CA ASP A 179 -6.07 10.34 -13.43
C ASP A 179 -5.97 11.09 -12.08
N ILE A 180 -6.69 10.60 -11.05
CA ILE A 180 -6.60 11.11 -9.68
C ILE A 180 -5.17 10.95 -9.14
N PHE A 181 -4.58 9.76 -9.26
CA PHE A 181 -3.22 9.51 -8.79
C PHE A 181 -2.20 10.43 -9.47
N GLU A 182 -2.26 10.56 -10.79
CA GLU A 182 -1.37 11.43 -11.54
C GLU A 182 -1.53 12.91 -11.17
N ALA A 183 -2.77 13.38 -10.97
CA ALA A 183 -3.02 14.74 -10.53
C ALA A 183 -2.39 15.00 -9.16
N MET A 184 -2.57 14.09 -8.20
CA MET A 184 -1.95 14.20 -6.87
C MET A 184 -0.42 14.15 -6.95
N ALA A 185 0.15 13.25 -7.75
CA ALA A 185 1.60 13.13 -7.90
C ALA A 185 2.21 14.39 -8.52
N ARG A 186 1.58 14.97 -9.54
CA ARG A 186 2.00 16.24 -10.15
C ARG A 186 1.95 17.38 -9.14
N GLU A 187 0.81 17.55 -8.46
CA GLU A 187 0.62 18.62 -7.48
C GLU A 187 1.62 18.51 -6.34
N MET A 188 1.84 17.31 -5.80
CA MET A 188 2.86 17.07 -4.78
C MET A 188 4.26 17.48 -5.25
N MET A 189 4.65 17.11 -6.48
CA MET A 189 5.95 17.48 -7.03
C MET A 189 6.09 19.00 -7.20
N GLU A 190 5.05 19.69 -7.66
CA GLU A 190 5.05 21.16 -7.79
C GLU A 190 5.19 21.84 -6.42
N ILE A 191 4.45 21.37 -5.41
CA ILE A 191 4.53 21.91 -4.06
C ILE A 191 5.93 21.70 -3.47
N LEU A 192 6.54 20.53 -3.67
CA LEU A 192 7.92 20.26 -3.20
C LEU A 192 8.94 21.14 -3.92
N LYS A 193 8.75 21.44 -5.22
CA LYS A 193 9.59 22.42 -5.94
C LYS A 193 9.44 23.83 -5.37
N LEU A 194 8.23 24.26 -5.05
CA LEU A 194 7.93 25.60 -4.52
C LEU A 194 8.34 25.78 -3.06
N SER A 195 8.28 24.72 -2.23
CA SER A 195 8.67 24.73 -0.82
C SER A 195 10.16 25.07 -0.61
N GLN A 196 10.96 24.99 -1.67
CA GLN A 196 12.34 25.46 -1.71
C GLN A 196 12.47 27.00 -1.61
N ALA A 197 11.38 27.75 -1.77
CA ALA A 197 11.38 29.22 -1.82
C ALA A 197 10.82 29.92 -0.58
N GLN A 198 10.00 29.29 0.28
CA GLN A 198 9.54 29.90 1.54
C GLN A 198 8.81 28.93 2.49
N ASN A 199 8.90 29.22 3.80
CA ASN A 199 8.24 28.54 4.92
C ASN A 199 6.81 28.05 4.61
N TRP A 200 6.55 26.77 4.87
CA TRP A 200 5.32 26.08 4.46
C TRP A 200 4.30 25.90 5.58
N THR A 201 3.02 26.20 5.29
CA THR A 201 1.82 25.96 6.13
C THR A 201 0.67 25.26 5.38
N GLY A 202 0.93 24.69 4.20
CA GLY A 202 -0.13 24.11 3.34
C GLY A 202 -0.72 22.79 3.86
N SER A 203 -2.00 22.55 3.63
CA SER A 203 -2.61 21.22 3.81
C SER A 203 -2.20 20.28 2.66
N PHE A 204 -2.15 18.95 2.89
CA PHE A 204 -1.98 17.95 1.81
C PHE A 204 -2.92 18.28 0.64
N PRO A 205 -2.54 18.10 -0.64
CA PRO A 205 -3.34 18.54 -1.81
C PRO A 205 -4.66 17.77 -2.00
N VAL A 206 -5.17 17.16 -0.94
CA VAL A 206 -6.51 16.63 -0.82
C VAL A 206 -7.23 17.48 0.22
N ASP A 207 -8.33 18.10 -0.19
CA ASP A 207 -9.28 18.68 0.74
C ASP A 207 -9.79 17.55 1.64
N ALA A 208 -9.18 17.40 2.83
CA ALA A 208 -9.49 16.29 3.75
C ALA A 208 -10.97 16.31 4.20
N ASN A 209 -11.66 17.44 3.98
CA ASN A 209 -13.09 17.59 4.19
C ASN A 209 -13.95 17.00 3.06
N ALA A 210 -13.43 16.85 1.84
CA ALA A 210 -14.13 16.17 0.74
C ALA A 210 -14.10 14.63 0.90
N PHE A 211 -13.16 14.11 1.70
CA PHE A 211 -12.97 12.67 1.95
C PHE A 211 -13.05 12.27 3.43
N GLY A 212 -13.50 13.18 4.31
CA GLY A 212 -13.66 12.94 5.74
C GLY A 212 -12.34 12.73 6.49
N GLY A 213 -12.03 13.60 7.44
CA GLY A 213 -11.09 13.29 8.51
C GLY A 213 -11.51 11.97 9.19
N GLU A 214 -10.55 11.07 9.39
CA GLU A 214 -10.75 9.66 9.79
C GLU A 214 -11.48 8.76 8.76
N GLY A 215 -12.28 9.33 7.86
CA GLY A 215 -13.03 8.63 6.81
C GLY A 215 -12.20 8.11 5.63
N PHE A 216 -11.11 8.81 5.26
CA PHE A 216 -10.28 8.38 4.11
C PHE A 216 -9.78 6.94 4.28
N TRP A 217 -9.21 6.60 5.44
CA TRP A 217 -8.71 5.25 5.74
C TRP A 217 -9.81 4.25 6.07
N SER A 218 -10.92 4.68 6.69
CA SER A 218 -12.05 3.79 6.98
C SER A 218 -12.76 3.32 5.71
N ILE A 219 -12.87 4.17 4.68
CA ILE A 219 -13.40 3.78 3.37
C ILE A 219 -12.49 2.73 2.71
N PHE A 220 -11.17 2.78 2.95
CA PHE A 220 -10.23 1.78 2.45
C PHE A 220 -10.28 0.46 3.22
N ASP A 221 -10.54 0.49 4.53
CA ASP A 221 -10.74 -0.71 5.36
C ASP A 221 -12.11 -1.36 5.06
N ASP A 222 -13.17 -0.57 4.89
CA ASP A 222 -14.50 -1.04 4.48
C ASP A 222 -14.48 -1.69 3.09
N LEU A 223 -13.65 -1.18 2.15
CA LEU A 223 -13.48 -1.77 0.82
C LEU A 223 -12.74 -3.13 0.85
N VAL A 224 -11.98 -3.41 1.92
CA VAL A 224 -11.31 -4.71 2.12
C VAL A 224 -12.26 -5.72 2.77
N GLU A 225 -13.26 -5.25 3.51
CA GLU A 225 -14.24 -6.07 4.22
C GLU A 225 -15.56 -6.31 3.46
N ASP A 226 -15.83 -5.59 2.36
CA ASP A 226 -17.12 -5.64 1.64
C ASP A 226 -17.46 -7.03 1.06
N ASP A 227 -18.55 -7.62 1.55
CA ASP A 227 -19.13 -8.88 1.07
C ASP A 227 -19.53 -8.82 -0.42
N TYR A 228 -19.73 -7.63 -1.00
CA TYR A 228 -19.92 -7.42 -2.45
C TYR A 228 -18.70 -7.90 -3.25
N ILE A 229 -17.48 -7.71 -2.71
CA ILE A 229 -16.24 -8.22 -3.30
C ILE A 229 -16.12 -9.73 -3.10
N ARG A 230 -16.75 -10.32 -2.09
CA ARG A 230 -16.74 -11.78 -1.91
C ARG A 230 -17.66 -12.47 -2.92
N ASP A 231 -18.81 -11.86 -3.23
CA ASP A 231 -19.79 -12.39 -4.17
C ASP A 231 -19.39 -12.22 -5.65
N GLN A 232 -18.66 -11.17 -6.02
CA GLN A 232 -18.17 -10.99 -7.39
C GLN A 232 -17.06 -12.00 -7.79
N PHE A 233 -16.50 -12.74 -6.82
CA PHE A 233 -15.50 -13.81 -7.02
C PHE A 233 -16.02 -15.21 -6.70
N ARG A 234 -17.34 -15.38 -6.51
CA ARG A 234 -17.96 -16.69 -6.80
C ARG A 234 -17.79 -16.92 -8.29
N LEU A 235 -16.72 -17.63 -8.66
CA LEU A 235 -16.64 -18.30 -9.96
C LEU A 235 -17.99 -18.96 -10.17
N GLU A 236 -18.73 -18.52 -11.20
CA GLU A 236 -19.95 -19.19 -11.61
C GLU A 236 -19.64 -20.68 -11.66
N GLY A 237 -20.34 -21.44 -10.84
CA GLY A 237 -20.36 -22.88 -10.90
C GLY A 237 -20.88 -23.26 -12.27
N THR A 238 -19.97 -23.41 -13.22
CA THR A 238 -20.22 -24.11 -14.48
C THR A 238 -20.25 -25.59 -14.17
N MET A 239 -21.38 -26.05 -13.61
CA MET A 239 -21.81 -27.44 -13.66
C MET A 239 -23.35 -27.50 -13.66
N SER A 240 -23.96 -27.28 -14.83
CA SER A 240 -24.76 -28.29 -15.54
C SER A 240 -25.28 -27.74 -16.86
#